data_AF-D1C949-F1
#
_entry.id   AF-D1C949-F1
#
_cell.length_a   1.000
_cell.length_b   1.000
_cell.length_c   1.000
_cell.angle_alpha   90.00
_cell.angle_beta   90.00
_cell.angle_gamma   90.00
#
_symmetry.space_group_name_H-M   'P 1'
#
loop_
_entity.id
_entity.type
_entity.pdbx_description
1 polymer ?
#
loop_
_entity_poly.entity_id
_entity_poly.type
_entity_poly.pdbx_seq_one_letter_code
_entity_poly.pdbx_strand_id
1 'polypeptide(L)' 'MAQGYLMIELGIMGLFGAFWSIAGTRLVREQGYPWLEKIGYAAGVVSLVLSLIYIVWGFTR' A
#
# COMPACT_ATOMS: atom_id res chain seq x y z
N MET A 1 -7.75 1.28 -22.92
CA MET A 1 -7.57 2.71 -22.56
C MET A 1 -8.30 3.12 -21.27
N ALA A 2 -9.64 3.28 -21.20
CA ALA A 2 -10.30 3.75 -19.95
C ALA A 2 -10.04 2.85 -18.73
N GLN A 3 -9.99 1.53 -18.94
CA GLN A 3 -9.71 0.58 -17.87
C GLN A 3 -8.25 0.64 -17.37
N GLY A 4 -7.28 0.91 -18.25
CA GLY A 4 -5.87 1.05 -17.88
C GLY A 4 -5.63 2.23 -16.95
N TYR A 5 -6.26 3.38 -17.23
CA TYR A 5 -6.23 4.57 -16.37
C TYR A 5 -6.78 4.28 -14.96
N LEU A 6 -7.91 3.58 -14.86
CA LEU A 6 -8.49 3.19 -13.57
C LEU A 6 -7.53 2.31 -12.75
N MET A 7 -6.84 1.34 -13.39
CA MET A 7 -5.89 0.49 -12.67
C MET A 7 -4.68 1.31 -12.15
N ILE A 8 -4.22 2.29 -12.92
CA ILE A 8 -3.13 3.19 -12.50
C ILE A 8 -3.57 4.04 -11.30
N GLU A 9 -4.78 4.60 -11.32
CA GLU A 9 -5.33 5.38 -10.19
C GLU A 9 -5.44 4.55 -8.91
N LEU A 10 -5.97 3.33 -9.00
CA LEU A 10 -6.04 2.39 -7.87
C LEU A 10 -4.64 2.05 -7.34
N GLY A 11 -3.69 1.85 -8.26
CA GLY A 11 -2.29 1.63 -7.92
C GLY A 11 -1.69 2.80 -7.14
N ILE A 12 -1.90 4.03 -7.61
CA ILE A 12 -1.45 5.27 -6.93
C ILE A 12 -2.11 5.40 -5.54
N MET A 13 -3.42 5.18 -5.42
CA MET A 13 -4.10 5.22 -4.12
C MET A 13 -3.52 4.17 -3.14
N GLY A 14 -3.19 2.97 -3.63
CA GLY A 14 -2.54 1.96 -2.80
C GLY A 14 -1.12 2.34 -2.35
N LEU A 15 -0.39 3.16 -3.12
CA LEU A 15 0.94 3.68 -2.70
C LEU A 15 0.79 4.63 -1.51
N PHE A 16 -0.24 5.47 -1.51
CA PHE A 16 -0.58 6.30 -0.36
C PHE A 16 -0.98 5.44 0.85
N GLY A 17 -1.73 4.36 0.63
CA GLY A 17 -2.06 3.39 1.68
C GLY A 17 -0.82 2.73 2.29
N ALA A 18 0.14 2.30 1.46
CA ALA A 18 1.39 1.73 1.91
C ALA A 18 2.22 2.73 2.74
N PHE A 19 2.28 3.99 2.29
CA PHE A 19 2.95 5.08 3.01
C PHE A 19 2.29 5.33 4.37
N TRP A 20 0.96 5.41 4.41
CA TRP A 20 0.22 5.63 5.65
C TRP A 20 0.35 4.46 6.64
N SER A 21 0.48 3.23 6.13
CA SER A 21 0.73 2.05 6.97
C SER A 21 1.96 2.24 7.83
N ILE A 22 3.06 2.81 7.31
CA ILE A 22 4.30 3.06 8.08
C ILE A 22 4.06 4.05 9.23
N ALA A 23 3.29 5.12 8.99
CA ALA A 23 2.95 6.09 10.02
C ALA A 23 2.09 5.46 11.15
N GLY A 24 1.07 4.68 10.78
CA GLY A 24 0.26 3.93 11.74
C GLY A 24 1.09 2.92 12.54
N THR A 25 2.04 2.25 11.88
CA THR A 25 2.94 1.27 12.49
C THR A 25 3.82 1.93 13.58
N ARG A 26 4.31 3.15 13.35
CA ARG A 26 5.06 3.93 14.35
C ARG A 26 4.22 4.29 15.57
N LEU A 27 2.98 4.76 15.36
CA LEU A 27 2.05 5.09 16.46
C LEU A 27 1.76 3.87 17.34
N VAL A 28 1.56 2.71 16.72
CA VAL A 28 1.31 1.44 17.42
C VAL A 28 2.51 1.00 18.25
N ARG A 29 3.72 1.20 17.73
CA ARG A 29 4.96 0.93 18.47
C ARG A 29 5.10 1.82 19.69
N GLU A 30 4.79 3.11 19.57
CA GLU A 30 4.78 4.05 20.69
C GLU A 30 3.75 3.68 21.77
N GLN A 31 2.65 3.03 21.39
CA GLN A 31 1.63 2.53 22.30
C GLN A 31 1.99 1.19 22.98
N GLY A 32 3.15 0.60 22.67
CA GLY A 32 3.64 -0.61 23.33
C GLY A 32 3.06 -1.93 22.80
N TYR A 33 2.53 -1.96 21.57
CA TYR A 33 1.99 -3.17 20.94
C TYR A 33 2.90 -3.71 19.81
N PRO A 34 4.01 -4.42 20.12
CA PRO A 34 5.02 -4.81 19.14
C PRO A 34 4.55 -5.86 18.12
N TRP A 35 3.47 -6.58 18.38
CA TRP A 35 2.90 -7.54 17.44
C TRP A 35 2.08 -6.86 16.34
N LEU A 36 1.35 -5.79 16.68
CA LEU A 36 0.62 -4.97 15.71
C LEU A 36 1.59 -4.19 14.80
N GLU A 37 2.77 -3.84 15.30
CA GLU A 37 3.84 -3.23 14.50
C GLU A 37 4.20 -4.12 13.29
N LYS A 38 4.36 -5.42 13.52
CA LYS A 38 4.70 -6.39 12.45
C LYS A 38 3.59 -6.49 11.39
N ILE A 39 2.34 -6.43 11.83
CA ILE A 39 1.17 -6.47 10.94
C ILE A 39 1.11 -5.21 10.08
N GLY A 40 1.36 -4.04 10.67
CA GLY A 40 1.41 -2.77 9.94
C GLY A 40 2.51 -2.74 8.87
N TYR A 41 3.70 -3.26 9.17
CA TYR A 41 4.74 -3.41 8.16
C TYR A 41 4.35 -4.41 7.05
N ALA A 42 3.79 -5.56 7.40
CA ALA A 42 3.34 -6.54 6.43
C ALA A 42 2.26 -5.97 5.50
N ALA A 43 1.26 -5.27 6.06
CA ALA A 43 0.23 -4.59 5.30
C ALA A 43 0.82 -3.53 4.37
N GLY A 44 1.79 -2.74 4.83
CA GLY A 44 2.47 -1.74 4.02
C GLY A 44 3.19 -2.35 2.82
N VAL A 45 3.92 -3.46 3.02
CA VAL A 45 4.61 -4.19 1.94
C VAL A 45 3.60 -4.77 0.95
N VAL A 46 2.53 -5.40 1.42
CA VAL A 46 1.49 -5.99 0.55
C VAL A 46 0.81 -4.90 -0.29
N SER A 47 0.44 -3.77 0.32
CA SER A 47 -0.14 -2.64 -0.40
C SER A 47 0.81 -2.09 -1.46
N LEU A 48 2.10 -1.94 -1.15
CA LEU A 48 3.11 -1.48 -2.11
C LEU A 48 3.22 -2.43 -3.32
N VAL A 49 3.26 -3.74 -3.07
CA VAL A 49 3.36 -4.75 -4.13
C VAL A 49 2.12 -4.73 -5.02
N LEU A 50 0.92 -4.72 -4.43
CA LEU A 50 -0.34 -4.66 -5.19
C LEU A 50 -0.43 -3.39 -6.03
N SER A 51 -0.01 -2.25 -5.47
CA SER A 51 0.06 -0.99 -6.20
C SER A 51 0.94 -1.06 -7.44
N LEU A 52 2.14 -1.63 -7.32
CA LEU A 52 3.04 -1.80 -8.46
C LEU A 52 2.43 -2.72 -9.52
N ILE A 53 1.81 -3.82 -9.10
CA ILE A 53 1.11 -4.73 -10.02
C ILE A 53 0.01 -3.99 -10.77
N TYR A 54 -0.81 -3.20 -10.06
CA TYR A 54 -1.90 -2.43 -10.67
C TYR A 54 -1.41 -1.38 -11.66
N ILE A 55 -0.33 -0.66 -11.34
CA ILE A 55 0.26 0.34 -12.24
C ILE A 55 0.83 -0.35 -13.49
N VAL A 56 1.65 -1.38 -13.32
CA VAL A 56 2.26 -2.12 -14.44
C VAL A 56 1.17 -2.72 -15.32
N TRP A 57 0.16 -3.34 -14.72
CA TRP A 57 -0.94 -3.93 -15.46
C TRP A 57 -1.77 -2.87 -16.19
N GLY A 58 -1.99 -1.71 -15.58
CA GLY A 58 -2.65 -0.56 -16.19
C GLY A 58 -1.93 -0.03 -17.43
N PHE A 59 -0.60 -0.09 -17.48
CA PHE A 59 0.17 0.28 -18.69
C PHE A 59 0.11 -0.78 -19.79
N THR A 60 -0.23 -2.03 -19.47
CA THR A 60 -0.34 -3.13 -20.46
C THR A 60 -1.72 -3.26 -21.10
N ARG A 61 -2.73 -2.45 -20.72
CA ARG A 61 -4.15 -2.54 -21.11
C ARG A 61 -4.73 -1.19 -21.57
#